data_AF-A0A538HGL0-F1
#
_entry.id   AF-A0A538HGL0-F1
#
_cell.length_a   1.000
_cell.length_b   1.000
_cell.length_c   1.000
_cell.angle_alpha   90.00
_cell.angle_beta   90.00
_cell.angle_gamma   90.00
#
_symmetry.space_group_name_H-M   'P 1'
#
loop_
_entity.id
_entity.type
_entity.pdbx_description
1 polymer ?
#
loop_
_entity_poly.entity_id
_entity_poly.type
_entity_poly.pdbx_seq_one_letter_code
_entity_poly.pdbx_strand_id
1 'polypeptide(L)'
;MGRGIGPLEVTRARVDIGWVLTRLRGEKGFGLLELLMAMTMLSIGILALVSAFNSGTIALERAGRTATASALADAQMERYRALTYGAIQLDANAVNATDTTYRNDSALGGSLGNDVTTSTGCSGVPPECNPSRTLTGADRHNYRLDTYVTLTTPPTGRQEKLVTVVVRGSASPYATYAREQSTFDLSTGS
;
A
#
# COMPACT_ATOMS: atom_id res chain seq x y z
N MET A 1 24.86 -101.01 36.30
CA MET A 1 25.40 -100.22 35.18
C MET A 1 24.24 -99.51 34.49
N GLY A 2 24.20 -98.19 34.52
CA GLY A 2 23.19 -97.36 33.84
C GLY A 2 23.68 -95.91 33.83
N ARG A 3 23.95 -95.39 32.63
CA ARG A 3 24.78 -94.23 32.32
C ARG A 3 23.89 -92.99 32.11
N GLY A 4 24.09 -91.91 32.86
CA GLY A 4 23.52 -90.58 32.63
C GLY A 4 24.64 -89.55 32.49
N ILE A 5 25.15 -89.31 31.28
CA ILE A 5 24.87 -88.14 30.43
C ILE A 5 25.08 -86.82 31.19
N GLY A 6 26.28 -86.24 31.05
CA GLY A 6 26.58 -84.89 31.53
C GLY A 6 25.94 -83.82 30.64
N PRO A 7 25.66 -82.63 31.18
CA PRO A 7 25.07 -81.54 30.42
C PRO A 7 26.12 -80.91 29.48
N LEU A 8 25.82 -80.89 28.18
CA LEU A 8 26.49 -80.05 27.20
C LEU A 8 25.89 -78.65 27.31
N GLU A 9 26.46 -77.81 28.16
CA GLU A 9 26.12 -76.39 28.20
C GLU A 9 26.83 -75.69 27.03
N VAL A 10 26.13 -75.57 25.90
CA VAL A 10 26.56 -74.73 24.77
C VAL A 10 26.32 -73.27 25.17
N THR A 11 27.39 -72.57 25.50
CA THR A 11 27.44 -71.12 25.63
C THR A 11 27.00 -70.48 24.30
N ARG A 12 25.72 -70.09 24.21
CA ARG A 12 25.24 -69.22 23.12
C ARG A 12 25.81 -67.82 23.32
N ALA A 13 26.92 -67.56 22.65
CA ALA A 13 27.50 -66.25 22.49
C ALA A 13 26.46 -65.26 21.92
N ARG A 14 26.51 -64.02 22.42
CA ARG A 14 25.71 -62.85 22.00
C ARG A 14 25.95 -62.49 20.52
N VAL A 15 25.42 -63.25 19.58
CA VAL A 15 25.63 -62.98 18.14
C VAL A 15 24.59 -62.02 17.55
N ASP A 16 23.42 -61.81 18.15
CA ASP A 16 22.32 -61.20 17.38
C ASP A 16 22.14 -59.67 17.51
N ILE A 17 22.58 -59.00 18.58
CA ILE A 17 22.21 -57.57 18.74
C ILE A 17 22.98 -56.66 17.78
N GLY A 18 24.29 -56.85 17.62
CA GLY A 18 25.12 -56.00 16.76
C GLY A 18 24.79 -56.17 15.28
N TRP A 19 24.54 -57.41 14.84
CA TRP A 19 24.24 -57.71 13.43
C TRP A 19 22.84 -57.22 13.02
N VAL A 20 21.85 -57.36 13.92
CA VAL A 20 20.50 -56.83 13.72
C VAL A 20 20.51 -55.30 13.67
N LEU A 21 21.25 -54.61 14.55
CA LEU A 21 21.40 -53.15 14.49
C LEU A 21 22.09 -52.67 13.20
N THR A 22 23.04 -53.44 12.68
CA THR A 22 23.74 -53.12 11.41
C THR A 22 22.82 -53.32 10.20
N ARG A 23 21.94 -54.32 10.24
CA ARG A 23 20.95 -54.59 9.19
C ARG A 23 19.77 -53.62 9.21
N LEU A 24 19.36 -53.14 10.40
CA LEU A 24 18.41 -52.04 10.57
C LEU A 24 18.98 -50.69 10.08
N ARG A 25 20.32 -50.53 10.07
CA ARG A 25 21.04 -49.40 9.47
C ARG A 25 21.29 -49.54 7.95
N GLY A 26 20.74 -50.56 7.30
CA GLY A 26 20.86 -50.72 5.85
C GLY A 26 20.05 -49.67 5.08
N GLU A 27 20.72 -48.75 4.38
CA GLU A 27 20.11 -47.60 3.67
C GLU A 27 19.20 -47.98 2.47
N LYS A 28 19.10 -49.26 2.11
CA LYS A 28 18.38 -49.74 0.90
C LYS A 28 16.86 -49.49 0.90
N GLY A 29 16.26 -49.13 2.04
CA GLY A 29 14.84 -48.75 2.15
C GLY A 29 14.59 -47.24 2.34
N PHE A 30 15.65 -46.45 2.57
CA PHE A 30 15.53 -45.02 2.89
C PHE A 30 15.22 -44.17 1.64
N GLY A 31 15.66 -44.60 0.45
CA GLY A 31 15.49 -43.84 -0.79
C GLY A 31 14.03 -43.61 -1.23
N LEU A 32 13.08 -44.51 -0.90
CA LEU A 32 11.66 -44.27 -1.18
C LEU A 32 11.06 -43.21 -0.24
N LEU A 33 11.52 -43.20 1.02
CA LEU A 33 11.10 -42.23 2.02
C LEU A 33 11.71 -40.85 1.71
N GLU A 34 12.94 -40.83 1.21
CA GLU A 34 13.61 -39.65 0.70
C GLU A 34 12.90 -39.05 -0.51
N LEU A 35 12.45 -39.88 -1.47
CA LEU A 35 11.66 -39.41 -2.61
C LEU A 35 10.29 -38.84 -2.18
N LEU A 36 9.63 -39.49 -1.20
CA LEU A 36 8.36 -39.01 -0.65
C LEU A 36 8.55 -37.67 0.09
N MET A 37 9.62 -37.55 0.88
CA MET A 37 9.96 -36.30 1.55
C MET A 37 10.35 -35.21 0.54
N ALA A 38 11.09 -35.54 -0.51
CA ALA A 38 11.44 -34.62 -1.58
C ALA A 38 10.18 -34.11 -2.32
N MET A 39 9.25 -35.01 -2.65
CA MET A 39 8.00 -34.65 -3.32
C MET A 39 7.09 -33.78 -2.44
N THR A 40 7.02 -34.05 -1.13
CA THR A 40 6.24 -33.23 -0.18
C THR A 40 6.86 -31.86 0.03
N MET A 41 8.18 -31.76 0.23
CA MET A 41 8.92 -30.48 0.31
C MET A 41 8.76 -29.65 -0.97
N LEU A 42 8.86 -30.30 -2.15
CA LEU A 42 8.65 -29.66 -3.43
C LEU A 42 7.21 -29.14 -3.57
N SER A 43 6.22 -29.91 -3.15
CA SER A 43 4.81 -29.50 -3.18
C SER A 43 4.56 -28.27 -2.29
N ILE A 44 5.15 -28.26 -1.09
CA ILE A 44 5.08 -27.11 -0.16
C ILE A 44 5.77 -25.89 -0.79
N GLY A 45 6.93 -26.07 -1.42
CA GLY A 45 7.67 -25.01 -2.09
C GLY A 45 6.87 -24.35 -3.22
N ILE A 46 6.20 -25.14 -4.07
CA ILE A 46 5.39 -24.60 -5.18
C ILE A 46 4.20 -23.80 -4.66
N LEU A 47 3.49 -24.30 -3.63
CA LEU A 47 2.38 -23.57 -3.02
C LEU A 47 2.83 -22.22 -2.43
N ALA A 48 4.00 -22.20 -1.79
CA ALA A 48 4.59 -20.97 -1.28
C ALA A 48 4.87 -19.97 -2.43
N LEU A 49 5.48 -20.41 -3.53
CA LEU A 49 5.77 -19.55 -4.69
C LEU A 49 4.51 -18.97 -5.34
N VAL A 50 3.44 -19.76 -5.48
CA VAL A 50 2.17 -19.27 -6.03
C VAL A 50 1.57 -18.18 -5.16
N SER A 51 1.59 -18.36 -3.84
CA SER A 51 1.09 -17.33 -2.90
C SER A 51 1.93 -16.05 -2.94
N ALA A 52 3.26 -16.18 -3.05
CA ALA A 52 4.16 -15.05 -3.20
C ALA A 52 3.90 -14.28 -4.51
N PHE A 53 3.69 -15.00 -5.61
CA PHE A 53 3.39 -14.37 -6.91
C PHE A 53 2.07 -13.60 -6.89
N ASN A 54 1.00 -14.22 -6.37
CA ASN A 54 -0.30 -13.55 -6.22
C ASN A 54 -0.18 -12.30 -5.35
N SER A 55 0.55 -12.38 -4.23
CA SER A 55 0.79 -11.21 -3.36
C SER A 55 1.58 -10.11 -4.08
N GLY A 56 2.57 -10.48 -4.90
CA GLY A 56 3.35 -9.57 -5.71
C GLY A 56 2.51 -8.80 -6.73
N THR A 57 1.56 -9.47 -7.40
CA THR A 57 0.66 -8.80 -8.35
C THR A 57 -0.20 -7.72 -7.68
N ILE A 58 -0.79 -8.01 -6.51
CA ILE A 58 -1.58 -7.05 -5.74
C ILE A 58 -0.72 -5.89 -5.25
N ALA A 59 0.52 -6.17 -4.83
CA ALA A 59 1.46 -5.14 -4.41
C ALA A 59 1.79 -4.18 -5.57
N LEU A 60 2.01 -4.71 -6.77
CA LEU A 60 2.27 -3.91 -7.98
C LEU A 60 1.05 -3.06 -8.38
N GLU A 61 -0.16 -3.60 -8.30
CA GLU A 61 -1.39 -2.82 -8.57
C GLU A 61 -1.55 -1.66 -7.59
N ARG A 62 -1.30 -1.90 -6.29
CA ARG A 62 -1.34 -0.85 -5.27
C ARG A 62 -0.27 0.22 -5.53
N ALA A 63 0.95 -0.18 -5.86
CA ALA A 63 2.02 0.74 -6.20
C ALA A 63 1.67 1.58 -7.45
N GLY A 64 1.10 0.96 -8.48
CA GLY A 64 0.64 1.65 -9.69
C GLY A 64 -0.46 2.67 -9.41
N ARG A 65 -1.41 2.34 -8.52
CA ARG A 65 -2.45 3.28 -8.09
C ARG A 65 -1.88 4.48 -7.35
N THR A 66 -0.91 4.27 -6.45
CA THR A 66 -0.24 5.36 -5.73
C THR A 66 0.58 6.24 -6.68
N ALA A 67 1.31 5.65 -7.63
CA ALA A 67 2.09 6.40 -8.62
C ALA A 67 1.20 7.22 -9.57
N THR A 68 0.04 6.69 -9.96
CA THR A 68 -0.95 7.44 -10.75
C THR A 68 -1.53 8.58 -9.91
N ALA A 69 -1.85 8.32 -8.64
CA ALA A 69 -2.36 9.34 -7.74
C ALA A 69 -1.36 10.48 -7.47
N SER A 70 -0.07 10.18 -7.31
CA SER A 70 0.97 11.21 -7.16
C SER A 70 1.09 12.05 -8.43
N ALA A 71 1.10 11.42 -9.61
CA ALA A 71 1.14 12.16 -10.88
C ALA A 71 -0.08 13.08 -11.07
N LEU A 72 -1.27 12.68 -10.61
CA LEU A 72 -2.47 13.52 -10.62
C LEU A 72 -2.36 14.69 -9.64
N ALA A 73 -1.76 14.47 -8.47
CA ALA A 73 -1.49 15.53 -7.49
C ALA A 73 -0.48 16.54 -8.05
N ASP A 74 0.63 16.06 -8.61
CA ASP A 74 1.67 16.88 -9.25
C ASP A 74 1.09 17.73 -10.39
N ALA A 75 0.29 17.12 -11.26
CA ALA A 75 -0.37 17.83 -12.35
C ALA A 75 -1.30 18.94 -11.86
N GLN A 76 -1.98 18.74 -10.72
CA GLN A 76 -2.79 19.76 -10.11
C GLN A 76 -1.94 20.88 -9.48
N MET A 77 -0.87 20.52 -8.78
CA MET A 77 0.04 21.50 -8.19
C MET A 77 0.71 22.37 -9.27
N GLU A 78 1.07 21.78 -10.42
CA GLU A 78 1.62 22.52 -11.55
C GLU A 78 0.63 23.53 -12.12
N ARG A 79 -0.66 23.19 -12.13
CA ARG A 79 -1.70 24.15 -12.53
C ARG A 79 -1.79 25.33 -11.56
N TYR A 80 -1.67 25.12 -10.25
CA TYR A 80 -1.60 26.23 -9.28
C TYR A 80 -0.34 27.07 -9.41
N ARG A 81 0.80 26.46 -9.77
CA ARG A 81 2.05 27.19 -10.05
C ARG A 81 1.95 28.12 -11.26
N ALA A 82 1.04 27.84 -12.20
CA ALA A 82 0.77 28.71 -13.32
C ALA A 82 -0.17 29.89 -13.00
N LEU A 83 -0.77 29.93 -11.80
CA LEU A 83 -1.71 30.99 -11.40
C LEU A 83 -1.00 32.13 -10.66
N THR A 84 -1.49 33.35 -10.86
CA THR A 84 -1.10 34.49 -10.02
C THR A 84 -1.68 34.33 -8.62
N TYR A 85 -1.06 34.97 -7.62
CA TYR A 85 -1.48 34.82 -6.22
C TYR A 85 -2.97 35.16 -6.01
N GLY A 86 -3.48 36.19 -6.70
CA GLY A 86 -4.88 36.59 -6.64
C GLY A 86 -5.85 35.55 -7.22
N ALA A 87 -5.41 34.74 -8.17
CA ALA A 87 -6.20 33.71 -8.83
C ALA A 87 -6.27 32.37 -8.05
N ILE A 88 -5.39 32.16 -7.06
CA ILE A 88 -5.41 30.96 -6.20
C ILE A 88 -6.56 31.08 -5.19
N GLN A 89 -7.73 30.59 -5.56
CA GLN A 89 -8.94 30.60 -4.75
C GLN A 89 -9.93 29.57 -5.27
N LEU A 90 -10.83 29.13 -4.40
CA LEU A 90 -11.86 28.14 -4.73
C LEU A 90 -13.22 28.82 -4.94
N ASP A 91 -14.09 28.19 -5.73
CA ASP A 91 -15.47 28.67 -5.89
C ASP A 91 -16.27 28.46 -4.59
N ALA A 92 -16.81 29.55 -4.01
CA ALA A 92 -17.49 29.49 -2.73
C ALA A 92 -18.73 28.58 -2.75
N ASN A 93 -19.45 28.53 -3.89
CA ASN A 93 -20.64 27.69 -4.02
C ASN A 93 -20.25 26.21 -4.09
N ALA A 94 -19.21 25.88 -4.84
CA ALA A 94 -18.67 24.54 -4.94
C ALA A 94 -18.12 24.05 -3.59
N VAL A 95 -17.40 24.89 -2.84
CA VAL A 95 -16.91 24.56 -1.48
C VAL A 95 -18.08 24.25 -0.56
N ASN A 96 -19.14 25.06 -0.61
CA ASN A 96 -20.35 24.81 0.17
C ASN A 96 -21.14 23.55 -0.26
N ALA A 97 -20.93 23.07 -1.48
CA ALA A 97 -21.53 21.83 -1.98
C ALA A 97 -20.71 20.56 -1.67
N THR A 98 -19.48 20.69 -1.14
CA THR A 98 -18.60 19.54 -0.85
C THR A 98 -19.18 18.60 0.22
N ASP A 99 -18.77 17.33 0.22
CA ASP A 99 -19.26 16.34 1.18
C ASP A 99 -18.56 16.41 2.55
N THR A 100 -18.95 15.51 3.46
CA THR A 100 -18.36 15.41 4.81
C THR A 100 -16.91 14.93 4.79
N THR A 101 -16.47 14.19 3.77
CA THR A 101 -15.08 13.75 3.63
C THR A 101 -14.16 14.94 3.34
N TYR A 102 -14.59 15.88 2.49
CA TYR A 102 -13.87 17.13 2.27
C TYR A 102 -13.87 17.98 3.53
N ARG A 103 -15.06 18.23 4.09
CA ARG A 103 -15.28 19.13 5.25
C ARG A 103 -14.50 18.75 6.50
N ASN A 104 -14.29 17.45 6.72
CA ASN A 104 -13.58 16.92 7.89
C ASN A 104 -12.09 16.64 7.60
N ASP A 105 -11.56 17.04 6.46
CA ASP A 105 -10.13 16.88 6.17
C ASP A 105 -9.28 17.76 7.10
N SER A 106 -8.15 17.21 7.56
CA SER A 106 -7.20 17.94 8.41
C SER A 106 -6.60 19.18 7.76
N ALA A 107 -6.59 19.25 6.43
CA ALA A 107 -6.14 20.43 5.68
C ALA A 107 -6.96 21.70 6.02
N LEU A 108 -8.22 21.54 6.39
CA LEU A 108 -9.12 22.64 6.76
C LEU A 108 -9.05 23.01 8.23
N GLY A 109 -8.37 22.26 9.10
CA GLY A 109 -8.38 22.52 10.53
C GLY A 109 -9.78 22.52 11.17
N GLY A 110 -10.77 21.87 10.53
CA GLY A 110 -12.14 21.71 11.05
C GLY A 110 -13.14 22.80 10.68
N SER A 111 -12.82 23.73 9.77
CA SER A 111 -13.77 24.76 9.30
C SER A 111 -13.64 25.02 7.81
N LEU A 112 -14.76 25.00 7.07
CA LEU A 112 -14.81 25.44 5.68
C LEU A 112 -14.47 26.93 5.52
N GLY A 113 -14.65 27.74 6.55
CA GLY A 113 -14.26 29.15 6.52
C GLY A 113 -12.75 29.37 6.41
N ASN A 114 -11.96 28.31 6.59
CA ASN A 114 -10.51 28.35 6.40
C ASN A 114 -10.11 28.24 4.93
N ASP A 115 -11.00 27.80 4.04
CA ASP A 115 -10.77 27.84 2.60
C ASP A 115 -10.87 29.28 2.07
N VAL A 116 -9.88 29.67 1.27
CA VAL A 116 -9.87 30.92 0.53
C VAL A 116 -10.79 30.78 -0.68
N THR A 117 -11.92 31.49 -0.67
CA THR A 117 -12.98 31.36 -1.67
C THR A 117 -13.34 32.70 -2.35
N THR A 118 -13.89 32.64 -3.57
CA THR A 118 -14.48 33.77 -4.31
C THR A 118 -15.97 33.56 -4.59
N SER A 119 -16.74 34.64 -4.52
CA SER A 119 -18.17 34.70 -4.89
C SER A 119 -18.41 35.03 -6.36
N THR A 120 -17.45 35.67 -7.02
CA THR A 120 -17.41 35.83 -8.47
C THR A 120 -17.01 34.47 -9.02
N GLY A 121 -18.02 33.65 -9.33
CA GLY A 121 -17.82 32.27 -9.78
C GLY A 121 -16.78 32.21 -10.89
N CYS A 122 -16.01 31.13 -10.93
CA CYS A 122 -14.98 30.90 -11.93
C CYS A 122 -15.59 30.73 -13.33
N SER A 123 -16.15 31.77 -13.93
CA SER A 123 -16.81 31.71 -15.23
C SER A 123 -15.77 31.36 -16.30
N GLY A 124 -15.87 30.14 -16.86
CA GLY A 124 -14.86 29.55 -17.75
C GLY A 124 -13.90 28.54 -17.09
N VAL A 125 -14.21 28.10 -15.86
CA VAL A 125 -13.44 27.28 -14.91
C VAL A 125 -12.24 26.50 -15.51
N PRO A 126 -11.02 27.04 -15.34
CA PRO A 126 -9.84 26.21 -15.17
C PRO A 126 -10.12 25.23 -14.01
N PRO A 127 -9.87 23.92 -14.15
CA PRO A 127 -10.32 22.89 -13.20
C PRO A 127 -9.70 22.99 -11.79
N GLU A 128 -8.91 24.03 -11.52
CA GLU A 128 -8.28 24.41 -10.25
C GLU A 128 -9.21 25.18 -9.30
N CYS A 129 -10.29 25.80 -9.76
CA CYS A 129 -11.25 26.44 -8.84
C CYS A 129 -12.21 25.45 -8.17
N ASN A 130 -12.34 24.24 -8.72
CA ASN A 130 -13.26 23.24 -8.18
C ASN A 130 -12.58 22.52 -7.01
N PRO A 131 -13.10 22.66 -5.76
CA PRO A 131 -12.52 22.03 -4.58
C PRO A 131 -12.53 20.51 -4.63
N SER A 132 -13.47 19.89 -5.36
CA SER A 132 -13.55 18.44 -5.44
C SER A 132 -13.99 18.00 -6.84
N ARG A 133 -13.16 17.17 -7.47
CA ARG A 133 -13.41 16.66 -8.82
C ARG A 133 -13.06 15.19 -8.93
N THR A 134 -13.79 14.46 -9.78
CA THR A 134 -13.48 13.08 -10.11
C THR A 134 -12.78 13.01 -11.46
N LEU A 135 -11.68 12.27 -11.52
CA LEU A 135 -10.83 12.08 -12.69
C LEU A 135 -10.64 10.59 -12.94
N THR A 136 -10.45 10.20 -14.19
CA THR A 136 -9.96 8.87 -14.51
C THR A 136 -8.45 8.92 -14.71
N GLY A 137 -7.71 8.13 -13.94
CA GLY A 137 -6.25 7.99 -14.06
C GLY A 137 -5.86 7.22 -15.32
N ALA A 138 -4.57 7.27 -15.69
CA ALA A 138 -4.04 6.51 -16.82
C ALA A 138 -4.19 4.98 -16.65
N ASP A 139 -4.33 4.54 -15.40
CA ASP A 139 -4.60 3.15 -14.99
C ASP A 139 -6.08 2.75 -15.10
N ARG A 140 -6.94 3.63 -15.66
CA ARG A 140 -8.39 3.46 -15.83
C ARG A 140 -9.20 3.41 -14.52
N HIS A 141 -8.60 3.75 -13.39
CA HIS A 141 -9.33 3.90 -12.13
C HIS A 141 -9.84 5.33 -11.96
N ASN A 142 -10.98 5.47 -11.29
CA ASN A 142 -11.50 6.77 -10.93
C ASN A 142 -10.93 7.22 -9.58
N TYR A 143 -10.42 8.43 -9.56
CA TYR A 143 -9.86 9.12 -8.42
C TYR A 143 -10.68 10.34 -8.10
N ARG A 144 -10.82 10.63 -6.82
CA ARG A 144 -11.33 11.89 -6.32
C ARG A 144 -10.15 12.77 -5.95
N LEU A 145 -10.07 13.95 -6.56
CA LEU A 145 -9.07 14.95 -6.25
C LEU A 145 -9.76 16.08 -5.47
N ASP A 146 -9.36 16.23 -4.22
CA ASP A 146 -9.78 17.31 -3.34
C ASP A 146 -8.65 18.34 -3.25
N THR A 147 -8.97 19.61 -3.39
CA THR A 147 -8.02 20.70 -3.17
C THR A 147 -8.53 21.65 -2.12
N TYR A 148 -7.65 21.99 -1.18
CA TYR A 148 -7.87 22.94 -0.11
C TYR A 148 -6.92 24.12 -0.29
N VAL A 149 -7.41 25.33 -0.05
CA VAL A 149 -6.57 26.54 -0.12
C VAL A 149 -6.74 27.27 1.18
N THR A 150 -5.79 27.12 2.10
CA THR A 150 -5.85 27.78 3.41
C THR A 150 -4.79 28.87 3.51
N LEU A 151 -4.88 29.71 4.53
CA LEU A 151 -3.85 30.69 4.85
C LEU A 151 -2.97 30.17 5.97
N THR A 152 -1.66 30.27 5.79
CA THR A 152 -0.67 29.95 6.83
C THR A 152 0.24 31.15 7.05
N THR A 153 0.65 31.38 8.30
CA THR A 153 1.55 32.47 8.65
C THR A 153 2.76 31.89 9.39
N PRO A 154 3.94 31.82 8.76
CA PRO A 154 5.16 31.41 9.45
C PRO A 154 5.49 32.37 10.61
N PRO A 155 6.17 31.93 11.68
CA PRO A 155 6.39 32.72 12.90
C PRO A 155 7.05 34.09 12.71
N THR A 156 7.88 34.22 11.68
CA THR A 156 8.59 35.46 11.33
C THR A 156 8.32 35.87 9.87
N GLY A 157 7.27 35.32 9.27
CA GLY A 157 6.93 35.49 7.86
C GLY A 157 5.64 36.26 7.66
N ARG A 158 5.35 36.54 6.40
CA ARG A 158 4.03 37.04 5.97
C ARG A 158 3.07 35.88 5.76
N GLN A 159 1.79 36.20 5.69
CA GLN A 159 0.77 35.21 5.37
C GLN A 159 0.95 34.71 3.94
N GLU A 160 0.94 33.39 3.78
CA GLU A 160 1.05 32.67 2.52
C GLU A 160 -0.22 31.83 2.30
N LYS A 161 -0.54 31.56 1.04
CA LYS A 161 -1.59 30.58 0.71
C LYS A 161 -0.96 29.19 0.72
N LEU A 162 -1.49 28.30 1.54
CA LEU A 162 -1.15 26.88 1.54
C LEU A 162 -2.17 26.13 0.69
N VAL A 163 -1.73 25.64 -0.47
CA VAL A 163 -2.53 24.73 -1.29
C VAL A 163 -2.21 23.31 -0.86
N THR A 164 -3.25 22.54 -0.54
CA THR A 164 -3.15 21.10 -0.26
C THR A 164 -3.99 20.33 -1.28
N VAL A 165 -3.36 19.45 -2.04
CA VAL A 165 -4.04 18.54 -2.97
C VAL A 165 -4.05 17.15 -2.37
N VAL A 166 -5.22 16.53 -2.29
CA VAL A 166 -5.40 15.17 -1.77
C VAL A 166 -6.07 14.31 -2.83
N VAL A 167 -5.41 13.21 -3.20
CA VAL A 167 -5.94 12.25 -4.17
C VAL A 167 -6.41 11.02 -3.44
N ARG A 168 -7.70 10.71 -3.58
CA ARG A 168 -8.42 9.63 -2.92
C ARG A 168 -8.99 8.66 -3.95
N GLY A 169 -9.33 7.45 -3.49
CA GLY A 169 -10.22 6.57 -4.24
C GLY A 169 -11.59 7.20 -4.48
N SER A 170 -12.34 6.69 -5.45
CA SER A 170 -13.67 7.19 -5.81
C SER A 170 -14.83 6.54 -5.06
N ALA A 171 -14.56 5.54 -4.21
CA ALA A 171 -15.56 4.86 -3.40
C ALA A 171 -15.24 4.97 -1.91
N SER A 172 -16.28 5.13 -1.09
CA SER A 172 -16.18 5.12 0.39
C SER A 172 -15.47 3.85 0.86
N PRO A 173 -14.49 3.93 1.80
CA PRO A 173 -14.16 5.06 2.68
C PRO A 173 -13.17 6.10 2.10
N TYR A 174 -13.01 6.20 0.78
CA TYR A 174 -12.16 7.18 0.10
C TYR A 174 -10.71 7.16 0.59
N ALA A 175 -10.07 6.00 0.46
CA ALA A 175 -8.66 5.81 0.81
C ALA A 175 -7.77 6.86 0.14
N THR A 176 -6.94 7.55 0.93
CA THR A 176 -5.98 8.53 0.42
C THR A 176 -4.77 7.81 -0.17
N TYR A 177 -4.43 8.13 -1.42
CA TYR A 177 -3.28 7.56 -2.13
C TYR A 177 -2.11 8.53 -2.23
N ALA A 178 -2.38 9.84 -2.37
CA ALA A 178 -1.36 10.88 -2.40
C ALA A 178 -1.87 12.16 -1.72
N ARG A 179 -0.95 12.92 -1.15
CA ARG A 179 -1.18 14.26 -0.61
C ARG A 179 0.03 15.12 -0.89
N GLU A 180 -0.18 16.23 -1.56
CA GLU A 180 0.84 17.22 -1.90
C GLU A 180 0.48 18.58 -1.31
N GLN A 181 1.48 19.34 -0.89
CA GLN A 181 1.30 20.66 -0.30
C GLN A 181 2.35 21.64 -0.85
N SER A 182 1.94 22.88 -1.12
CA SER A 182 2.86 23.96 -1.44
C SER A 182 2.32 25.29 -0.95
N THR A 183 3.23 26.16 -0.51
CA THR A 183 2.90 27.53 -0.16
C THR A 183 3.17 28.47 -1.32
N PHE A 184 2.30 29.47 -1.44
CA PHE A 184 2.35 30.50 -2.46
C PHE A 184 2.39 31.85 -1.76
N ASP A 185 3.34 32.67 -2.19
CA ASP A 185 3.60 33.98 -1.61
C ASP A 185 3.17 35.06 -2.60
N LEU A 186 2.58 36.14 -2.08
CA LEU A 186 2.19 37.33 -2.83
C LEU A 186 3.35 37.90 -3.68
N SER A 187 4.62 37.77 -3.27
CA SER A 187 5.74 38.27 -4.07
C SER A 187 6.15 37.39 -5.25
N THR A 188 5.54 36.21 -5.42
CA THR A 188 5.96 35.24 -6.46
C THR A 188 5.11 35.27 -7.73
N GLY A 189 4.10 36.14 -7.81
CA GLY A 189 3.31 36.30 -9.03
C GLY A 189 2.29 37.45 -8.94
N SER A 190 2.59 38.55 -9.62
CA SER A 190 1.69 39.68 -9.92
C SER A 190 1.12 39.56 -11.32
#